data_AF-A0A9N9CBT4-F1
#
_entry.id   AF-A0A9N9CBT4-F1
#
_cell.length_a   1.000
_cell.length_b   1.000
_cell.length_c   1.000
_cell.angle_alpha   90.00
_cell.angle_beta   90.00
_cell.angle_gamma   90.00
#
_symmetry.space_group_name_H-M   'P 1'
#
loop_
_entity.id
_entity.type
_entity.pdbx_description
1 polymer ?
#
loop_
_entity_poly.entity_id
_entity_poly.type
_entity_poly.pdbx_seq_one_letter_code
_entity_poly.pdbx_strand_id
1 'polypeptide(L)'
;MATIEVPVSKVINTSLNPVPQYILSIIPAVLTAGAAPKTNFIDKLIRVAQCLSCPFIGLFYTCNVKNDEITTYWLRKCHFMEVKIELKELVKTQIPYKPVGHHAMTIIRPGNIAKFIEQTESNKFVRETFKELAESNKTVLEILEEECVANASVLERLSSLTLAYYILIGIISGIMRLIGPIICEDWPYIPLAFCWTLPAIYRRSVHGRLLVKDPEMKLKNNKIYVIKNDDNDNELQTHIRVVLTALASITVPWISVFLAYLTPPIGFYCRSKYLAVLCSIWSLNNLVAYIHHWVEEKNKTFDHIVHIWFTVFGVIVAMLLFVLALLISETSWWVSLFGQSCDVSGICPV
;
A
#
# COMPACT_ATOMS: atom_id res chain seq x y z
N MET A 1 -18.02 -44.23 -14.18
CA MET A 1 -17.62 -42.82 -14.37
C MET A 1 -18.44 -41.99 -13.40
N ALA A 2 -17.92 -41.76 -12.19
CA ALA A 2 -18.65 -41.05 -11.14
C ALA A 2 -18.37 -39.55 -11.31
N THR A 3 -19.39 -38.80 -11.70
CA THR A 3 -19.38 -37.33 -11.69
C THR A 3 -19.45 -36.86 -10.25
N ILE A 4 -18.34 -36.33 -9.74
CA ILE A 4 -18.31 -35.63 -8.46
C ILE A 4 -18.94 -34.26 -8.69
N GLU A 5 -20.26 -34.19 -8.65
CA GLU A 5 -20.95 -32.92 -8.43
C GLU A 5 -20.77 -32.53 -6.97
N VAL A 6 -19.68 -31.81 -6.66
CA VAL A 6 -19.65 -31.07 -5.40
C VAL A 6 -20.66 -29.94 -5.56
N PRO A 7 -21.76 -29.90 -4.79
CA PRO A 7 -22.74 -28.84 -4.93
C PRO A 7 -22.03 -27.51 -4.65
N VAL A 8 -22.11 -26.58 -5.60
CA VAL A 8 -21.45 -25.27 -5.55
C VAL A 8 -21.77 -24.55 -4.23
N SER A 9 -22.97 -24.76 -3.68
CA SER A 9 -23.38 -24.28 -2.35
C SER A 9 -22.52 -24.78 -1.20
N LYS A 10 -22.03 -26.03 -1.22
CA LYS A 10 -21.17 -26.60 -0.17
C LYS A 10 -19.74 -26.06 -0.27
N VAL A 11 -19.24 -25.80 -1.47
CA VAL A 11 -17.95 -25.13 -1.69
C VAL A 11 -18.02 -23.67 -1.23
N ILE A 12 -19.10 -22.95 -1.60
CA ILE A 12 -19.34 -21.58 -1.15
C ILE A 12 -19.46 -21.54 0.38
N ASN A 13 -20.24 -22.41 1.01
CA ASN A 13 -20.39 -22.43 2.47
C ASN A 13 -19.10 -22.80 3.21
N THR A 14 -18.25 -23.65 2.64
CA THR A 14 -16.93 -23.95 3.22
C THR A 14 -15.97 -22.77 3.07
N SER A 15 -16.00 -22.08 1.91
CA SER A 15 -15.27 -20.83 1.68
C SER A 15 -15.80 -19.65 2.50
N LEU A 16 -17.02 -19.73 3.02
CA LEU A 16 -17.67 -18.73 3.87
C LEU A 16 -17.25 -18.83 5.35
N ASN A 17 -16.46 -19.84 5.74
CA ASN A 17 -16.01 -19.99 7.13
C ASN A 17 -15.13 -18.77 7.55
N PRO A 18 -15.51 -18.03 8.61
CA PRO A 18 -14.87 -16.77 8.96
C PRO A 18 -13.43 -16.92 9.46
N VAL A 19 -13.09 -18.07 10.06
CA VAL A 19 -11.75 -18.30 10.64
C VAL A 19 -10.67 -18.47 9.56
N PRO A 20 -10.85 -19.35 8.54
CA PRO A 20 -9.95 -19.38 7.38
C PRO A 20 -9.85 -18.04 6.66
N GLN A 21 -10.96 -17.33 6.49
CA GLN A 21 -10.97 -16.00 5.85
C GLN A 21 -10.11 -14.98 6.61
N TYR A 22 -10.19 -14.97 7.94
CA TYR A 22 -9.41 -14.07 8.77
C TYR A 22 -7.90 -14.28 8.59
N ILE A 23 -7.45 -15.53 8.77
CA ILE A 23 -6.03 -15.90 8.71
C ILE A 23 -5.49 -15.72 7.28
N LEU A 24 -6.25 -16.16 6.28
CA LEU A 24 -5.83 -16.13 4.87
C LEU A 24 -6.00 -14.76 4.21
N SER A 25 -6.65 -13.80 4.86
CA SER A 25 -6.77 -12.43 4.34
C SER A 25 -5.81 -11.46 5.01
N ILE A 26 -5.71 -11.46 6.34
CA ILE A 26 -4.87 -10.49 7.05
C ILE A 26 -3.39 -10.76 6.82
N ILE A 27 -2.96 -12.02 6.94
CA ILE A 27 -1.53 -12.34 6.81
C ILE A 27 -1.03 -11.97 5.40
N PRO A 28 -1.69 -12.36 4.31
CA PRO A 28 -1.27 -11.94 2.98
C PRO A 28 -1.42 -10.45 2.74
N ALA A 29 -2.45 -9.78 3.28
CA ALA A 29 -2.63 -8.34 3.12
C ALA A 29 -1.48 -7.57 3.79
N VAL A 30 -1.13 -7.99 5.01
CA VAL A 30 -0.02 -7.46 5.79
C VAL A 30 1.32 -7.75 5.12
N LEU A 31 1.56 -8.97 4.64
CA LEU A 31 2.79 -9.33 3.94
C LEU A 31 2.91 -8.63 2.57
N THR A 32 1.78 -8.37 1.91
CA THR A 32 1.76 -7.69 0.60
C THR A 32 2.01 -6.20 0.75
N ALA A 33 1.36 -5.55 1.72
CA ALA A 33 1.50 -4.11 1.97
C ALA A 33 2.76 -3.76 2.77
N GLY A 34 3.21 -4.65 3.66
CA GLY A 34 4.33 -4.45 4.59
C GLY A 34 5.66 -5.05 4.13
N ALA A 35 5.75 -5.63 2.92
CA ALA A 35 7.01 -6.13 2.39
C ALA A 35 8.04 -5.01 2.26
N ALA A 36 8.92 -4.91 3.26
CA ALA A 36 10.09 -4.05 3.25
C ALA A 36 11.37 -4.86 3.04
N PRO A 37 12.34 -4.31 2.30
CA PRO A 37 13.63 -4.95 2.04
C PRO A 37 14.59 -4.93 3.24
N LYS A 38 14.09 -4.64 4.45
CA LYS A 38 14.93 -4.46 5.65
C LYS A 38 15.57 -5.78 6.06
N THR A 39 16.80 -5.74 6.55
CA THR A 39 17.51 -6.94 7.00
C THR A 39 17.07 -7.39 8.39
N ASN A 40 16.77 -6.43 9.29
CA ASN A 40 16.30 -6.70 10.64
C ASN A 40 14.80 -7.06 10.66
N PHE A 41 14.45 -8.12 11.40
CA PHE A 41 13.08 -8.55 11.61
C PHE A 41 12.22 -7.49 12.32
N ILE A 42 12.77 -6.79 13.31
CA ILE A 42 12.04 -5.73 14.04
C ILE A 42 11.65 -4.59 13.11
N ASP A 43 12.55 -4.17 12.22
CA ASP A 43 12.28 -3.11 11.24
C ASP A 43 11.18 -3.54 10.25
N LYS A 44 11.12 -4.83 9.89
CA LYS A 44 10.02 -5.37 9.08
C LYS A 44 8.69 -5.31 9.84
N LEU A 45 8.67 -5.69 11.11
CA LEU A 45 7.47 -5.61 11.95
C LEU A 45 6.99 -4.17 12.14
N ILE A 46 7.92 -3.24 12.35
CA ILE A 46 7.62 -1.79 12.42
C ILE A 46 6.97 -1.33 11.11
N ARG A 47 7.51 -1.73 9.96
CA ARG A 47 6.93 -1.37 8.67
C ARG A 47 5.54 -1.97 8.48
N VAL A 48 5.36 -3.23 8.85
CA VAL A 48 4.06 -3.91 8.83
C VAL A 48 3.05 -3.14 9.67
N ALA A 49 3.41 -2.75 10.90
CA ALA A 49 2.55 -1.95 11.77
C ALA A 49 2.21 -0.60 11.13
N GLN A 50 3.19 0.10 10.55
CA GLN A 50 2.96 1.37 9.85
C GLN A 50 1.98 1.22 8.68
N CYS A 51 2.17 0.21 7.81
CA CYS A 51 1.27 -0.05 6.69
C CYS A 51 -0.14 -0.45 7.15
N LEU A 52 -0.24 -1.19 8.26
CA LEU A 52 -1.52 -1.55 8.86
C LEU A 52 -2.25 -0.33 9.45
N SER A 53 -1.50 0.62 10.01
CA SER A 53 -2.04 1.88 10.54
C SER A 53 -2.47 2.86 9.45
N CYS A 54 -1.83 2.79 8.28
CA CYS A 54 -1.92 3.78 7.22
C CYS A 54 -1.80 3.11 5.84
N PRO A 55 -2.96 2.71 5.25
CA PRO A 55 -3.04 2.17 3.90
C PRO A 55 -2.30 3.00 2.83
N PHE A 56 -2.28 4.33 2.97
CA PHE A 56 -1.59 5.24 2.08
C PHE A 56 -0.10 4.92 1.93
N ILE A 57 0.60 4.51 2.99
CA ILE A 57 2.04 4.21 2.92
C ILE A 57 2.31 3.05 1.94
N GLY A 58 1.52 1.99 2.00
CA GLY A 58 1.65 0.83 1.10
C GLY A 58 1.15 1.11 -0.31
N LEU A 59 0.02 1.80 -0.42
CA LEU A 59 -0.56 2.20 -1.71
C LEU A 59 0.29 3.22 -2.44
N PHE A 60 0.92 4.17 -1.74
CA PHE A 60 1.80 5.17 -2.33
C PHE A 60 2.94 4.49 -3.08
N TYR A 61 3.64 3.55 -2.42
CA TYR A 61 4.68 2.74 -3.04
C TYR A 61 4.15 2.00 -4.27
N THR A 62 3.01 1.32 -4.12
CA THR A 62 2.47 0.46 -5.15
C THR A 62 2.00 1.23 -6.38
N CYS A 63 1.27 2.32 -6.18
CA CYS A 63 0.55 3.05 -7.22
C CYS A 63 1.37 4.19 -7.84
N ASN A 64 2.40 4.71 -7.16
CA ASN A 64 3.14 5.88 -7.62
C ASN A 64 4.59 5.58 -8.05
N VAL A 65 5.17 4.46 -7.61
CA VAL A 65 6.55 4.10 -7.98
C VAL A 65 6.56 3.22 -9.21
N LYS A 66 7.26 3.63 -10.27
CA LYS A 66 7.40 2.81 -11.49
C LYS A 66 8.26 1.57 -11.23
N ASN A 67 8.18 0.56 -12.10
CA ASN A 67 8.89 -0.70 -11.86
C ASN A 67 10.41 -0.59 -11.95
N ASP A 68 10.91 0.31 -12.80
CA ASP A 68 12.31 0.68 -12.95
C ASP A 68 12.83 1.62 -11.85
N GLU A 69 11.96 2.01 -10.91
CA GLU A 69 12.25 2.94 -9.81
C GLU A 69 11.97 2.29 -8.44
N ILE A 70 11.74 0.98 -8.41
CA ILE A 70 11.44 0.24 -7.16
C ILE A 70 12.58 0.43 -6.15
N THR A 71 13.83 0.29 -6.57
CA THR A 71 15.01 0.40 -5.70
C THR A 71 15.20 1.82 -5.17
N THR A 72 14.96 2.83 -6.01
CA THR A 72 15.16 4.24 -5.65
C THR A 72 14.13 4.72 -4.62
N TYR A 73 12.91 4.18 -4.64
CA TYR A 73 11.93 4.44 -3.59
C TYR A 73 12.39 4.02 -2.19
N TRP A 74 13.34 3.10 -2.02
CA TRP A 74 13.78 2.69 -0.68
C TRP A 74 15.03 3.43 -0.18
N LEU A 75 15.62 4.29 -1.01
CA LEU A 75 16.79 5.10 -0.64
C LEU A 75 16.39 6.36 0.13
N ARG A 76 17.17 6.74 1.14
CA ARG A 76 17.10 8.07 1.76
C ARG A 76 17.50 9.19 0.79
N LYS A 77 16.97 10.39 1.03
CA LYS A 77 17.27 11.62 0.26
C LYS A 77 18.76 11.94 0.10
N CYS A 78 19.61 11.52 1.04
CA CYS A 78 21.06 11.73 0.98
C CYS A 78 21.76 11.02 -0.19
N HIS A 79 21.10 10.04 -0.82
CA HIS A 79 21.62 9.35 -1.99
C HIS A 79 21.31 10.06 -3.31
N PHE A 80 20.56 11.17 -3.27
CA PHE A 80 20.16 11.90 -4.45
C PHE A 80 20.83 13.27 -4.51
N MET A 81 21.25 13.66 -5.71
CA MET A 81 21.78 14.99 -6.01
C MET A 81 21.01 15.60 -7.17
N GLU A 82 20.46 16.79 -6.96
CA GLU A 82 19.84 17.58 -8.01
C GLU A 82 20.93 18.25 -8.84
N VAL A 83 20.77 18.15 -10.15
CA VAL A 83 21.67 18.75 -11.13
C VAL A 83 20.95 19.94 -11.75
N LYS A 84 21.51 21.14 -11.56
CA LYS A 84 21.02 22.39 -12.15
C LYS A 84 22.04 22.96 -13.11
N ILE A 85 21.56 23.71 -14.09
CA ILE A 85 22.40 24.44 -15.02
C ILE A 85 22.33 25.91 -14.63
N GLU A 86 23.41 26.43 -14.07
CA GLU A 86 23.53 27.82 -13.66
C GLU A 86 24.70 28.44 -14.42
N LEU A 87 24.48 29.55 -15.13
CA LEU A 87 25.53 30.30 -15.84
C LEU A 87 26.41 29.43 -16.78
N LYS A 88 25.82 28.40 -17.41
CA LYS A 88 26.48 27.39 -18.27
C LYS A 88 27.38 26.39 -17.54
N GLU A 89 27.32 26.34 -16.21
CA GLU A 89 27.94 25.32 -15.38
C GLU A 89 26.90 24.37 -14.76
N LEU A 90 27.33 23.14 -14.49
CA LEU A 90 26.51 22.12 -13.84
C LEU A 90 26.76 22.15 -12.34
N VAL A 91 25.74 22.60 -11.60
CA VAL A 91 25.78 22.67 -10.14
C VAL A 91 25.05 21.46 -9.58
N LYS A 92 25.75 20.70 -8.73
CA LYS A 92 25.20 19.54 -8.00
C LYS A 92 24.81 19.99 -6.60
N THR A 93 23.53 19.89 -6.27
CA THR A 93 23.00 20.28 -4.95
C THR A 93 22.34 19.08 -4.26
N GLN A 94 22.45 19.03 -2.94
CA GLN A 94 21.74 18.02 -2.16
C GLN A 94 20.27 18.41 -2.04
N ILE A 95 19.37 17.46 -2.31
CA ILE A 95 17.93 17.72 -2.22
C ILE A 95 17.41 17.66 -0.77
N PRO A 96 16.44 18.52 -0.41
CA PRO A 96 15.91 18.58 0.95
C PRO A 96 14.87 17.49 1.25
N TYR A 97 14.33 16.83 0.22
CA TYR A 97 13.29 15.80 0.32
C TYR A 97 13.55 14.67 -0.68
N LYS A 98 12.83 13.55 -0.54
CA LYS A 98 12.92 12.42 -1.45
C LYS A 98 12.23 12.73 -2.79
N PRO A 99 12.81 12.36 -3.96
CA PRO A 99 12.29 12.78 -5.25
C PRO A 99 11.15 11.86 -5.74
N VAL A 100 10.05 11.77 -4.97
CA VAL A 100 8.90 10.88 -5.27
C VAL A 100 7.56 11.58 -5.06
N GLY A 101 6.54 11.17 -5.81
CA GLY A 101 5.19 11.73 -5.72
C GLY A 101 5.15 13.22 -6.07
N HIS A 102 4.55 14.06 -5.20
CA HIS A 102 4.53 15.53 -5.36
C HIS A 102 5.89 16.19 -5.54
N HIS A 103 6.95 15.49 -5.14
CA HIS A 103 8.33 15.96 -5.22
C HIS A 103 9.13 15.21 -6.29
N ALA A 104 8.46 14.53 -7.22
CA ALA A 104 9.10 13.69 -8.22
C ALA A 104 10.10 14.48 -9.07
N MET A 105 11.30 13.93 -9.19
CA MET A 105 12.34 14.40 -10.08
C MET A 105 12.70 13.28 -11.06
N THR A 106 13.17 13.63 -12.25
CA THR A 106 13.56 12.62 -13.23
C THR A 106 15.01 12.21 -13.03
N ILE A 107 15.24 10.90 -12.95
CA ILE A 107 16.58 10.33 -12.92
C ILE A 107 17.22 10.49 -14.30
N ILE A 108 18.45 10.99 -14.33
CA ILE A 108 19.23 11.15 -15.56
C ILE A 108 19.61 9.74 -16.06
N ARG A 109 19.13 9.36 -17.24
CA ARG A 109 19.39 8.04 -17.86
C ARG A 109 19.80 8.22 -19.31
N PRO A 110 20.60 7.30 -19.89
CA PRO A 110 21.00 7.38 -21.30
C PRO A 110 19.84 7.55 -22.28
N GLY A 111 18.70 6.93 -22.01
CA GLY A 111 17.51 7.01 -22.86
C GLY A 111 16.73 8.33 -22.80
N ASN A 112 16.91 9.16 -21.77
CA ASN A 112 16.20 10.44 -21.63
C ASN A 112 17.11 11.68 -21.69
N ILE A 113 18.44 11.51 -21.82
CA ILE A 113 19.37 12.64 -21.90
C ILE A 113 19.08 13.55 -23.10
N ALA A 114 18.66 13.00 -24.24
CA ALA A 114 18.37 13.78 -25.44
C ALA A 114 17.35 14.89 -25.15
N LYS A 115 16.29 14.60 -24.38
CA LYS A 115 15.28 15.56 -23.96
C LYS A 115 15.88 16.70 -23.13
N PHE A 116 16.80 16.38 -22.21
CA PHE A 116 17.45 17.38 -21.36
C PHE A 116 18.47 18.23 -22.10
N ILE A 117 19.21 17.63 -23.03
CA ILE A 117 20.19 18.33 -23.86
C ILE A 117 19.48 19.25 -24.85
N GLU A 118 18.35 18.85 -25.44
CA GLU A 118 17.58 19.69 -26.36
C GLU A 118 16.94 20.90 -25.66
N GLN A 119 16.53 20.73 -24.40
CA GLN A 119 15.96 21.81 -23.59
C GLN A 119 16.99 22.86 -23.17
N THR A 120 18.29 22.58 -23.31
CA THR A 120 19.35 23.51 -22.95
C THR A 120 20.20 23.85 -24.15
N GLU A 121 20.31 25.13 -24.50
CA GLU A 121 21.32 25.66 -25.44
C GLU A 121 22.73 25.46 -24.87
N SER A 122 23.13 24.20 -24.74
CA SER A 122 24.21 23.75 -23.89
C SER A 122 25.48 23.53 -24.71
N ASN A 123 26.58 24.08 -24.21
CA ASN A 123 27.91 23.88 -24.78
C ASN A 123 28.28 22.38 -24.73
N LYS A 124 29.12 21.93 -25.67
CA LYS A 124 29.64 20.55 -25.78
C LYS A 124 30.05 19.96 -24.43
N PHE A 125 30.67 20.75 -23.56
CA PHE A 125 31.07 20.36 -22.20
C PHE A 125 29.90 19.86 -21.34
N VAL A 126 28.81 20.63 -21.26
CA VAL A 126 27.60 20.27 -20.49
C VAL A 126 27.01 18.96 -21.00
N ARG A 127 27.01 18.78 -22.33
CA ARG A 127 26.54 17.55 -22.97
C ARG A 127 27.38 16.33 -22.59
N GLU A 128 28.69 16.46 -22.51
CA GLU A 128 29.61 15.40 -22.09
C GLU A 128 29.41 15.04 -20.62
N THR A 129 29.30 16.04 -19.74
CA THR A 129 29.02 15.80 -18.32
C THR A 129 27.67 15.09 -18.11
N PHE A 130 26.61 15.48 -18.83
CA PHE A 130 25.32 14.77 -18.73
C PHE A 130 25.42 13.31 -19.15
N LYS A 131 26.21 13.00 -20.18
CA LYS A 131 26.46 11.61 -20.59
C LYS A 131 27.18 10.82 -19.51
N GLU A 132 28.21 11.40 -18.89
CA GLU A 132 28.93 10.77 -17.78
C GLU A 132 28.01 10.50 -16.57
N LEU A 133 27.17 11.47 -16.20
CA LEU A 133 26.20 11.32 -15.10
C LEU A 133 25.16 10.24 -15.41
N ALA A 134 24.68 10.19 -16.65
CA ALA A 134 23.72 9.19 -17.08
C ALA A 134 24.30 7.77 -17.08
N GLU A 135 25.55 7.60 -17.54
CA GLU A 135 26.20 6.30 -17.51
C GLU A 135 26.49 5.86 -16.06
N SER A 136 26.92 6.81 -15.21
CA SER A 136 27.09 6.56 -13.78
C SER A 136 25.79 6.10 -13.12
N ASN A 137 24.67 6.80 -13.38
CA ASN A 137 23.35 6.40 -12.89
C ASN A 137 22.94 5.02 -13.42
N LYS A 138 23.20 4.72 -14.70
CA LYS A 138 22.87 3.43 -15.31
C LYS A 138 23.60 2.30 -14.59
N THR A 139 24.92 2.38 -14.43
CA THR A 139 25.71 1.37 -13.70
C THR A 139 25.20 1.17 -12.28
N VAL A 140 24.91 2.26 -11.58
CA VAL A 140 24.38 2.21 -10.20
C VAL A 140 23.01 1.52 -10.15
N LEU A 141 22.10 1.85 -11.07
CA LEU A 141 20.77 1.27 -11.11
C LEU A 141 20.80 -0.21 -11.51
N GLU A 142 21.66 -0.61 -12.44
CA GLU A 142 21.87 -2.01 -12.83
C GLU A 142 22.35 -2.85 -11.64
N ILE A 143 23.34 -2.38 -10.88
CA ILE A 143 23.81 -3.05 -9.64
C ILE A 143 22.66 -3.21 -8.64
N LEU A 144 21.86 -2.15 -8.43
CA LEU A 144 20.73 -2.21 -7.50
C LEU A 144 19.65 -3.20 -7.98
N GLU A 145 19.35 -3.23 -9.28
CA GLU A 145 18.36 -4.14 -9.84
C GLU A 145 18.82 -5.60 -9.73
N GLU A 146 20.05 -5.91 -10.14
CA GLU A 146 20.61 -7.26 -10.08
C GLU A 146 20.73 -7.80 -8.64
N GLU A 147 21.15 -6.97 -7.69
CA GLU A 147 21.44 -7.47 -6.34
C GLU A 147 20.24 -7.43 -5.39
N CYS A 148 19.32 -6.49 -5.59
CA CYS A 148 18.25 -6.20 -4.62
C CYS A 148 16.86 -6.62 -5.11
N VAL A 149 16.63 -6.73 -6.42
CA VAL A 149 15.32 -7.10 -6.97
C VAL A 149 15.31 -8.59 -7.31
N ALA A 150 14.23 -9.26 -6.92
CA ALA A 150 13.97 -10.63 -7.32
C ALA A 150 12.53 -10.80 -7.78
N ASN A 151 12.27 -11.87 -8.52
CA ASN A 151 10.92 -12.23 -8.89
C ASN A 151 10.16 -12.83 -7.70
N ALA A 152 8.90 -12.42 -7.54
CA ALA A 152 7.96 -12.99 -6.59
C ALA A 152 7.85 -14.50 -6.85
N SER A 153 8.07 -15.26 -5.79
CA SER A 153 7.93 -16.72 -5.80
C SER A 153 6.49 -17.13 -6.12
N VAL A 154 6.33 -18.38 -6.58
CA VAL A 154 5.00 -18.95 -6.86
C VAL A 154 4.11 -18.88 -5.61
N LEU A 155 4.67 -19.17 -4.44
CA LEU A 155 3.95 -19.13 -3.17
C LEU A 155 3.43 -17.72 -2.83
N GLU A 156 4.24 -16.69 -3.04
CA GLU A 156 3.82 -15.31 -2.79
C GLU A 156 2.74 -14.84 -3.77
N ARG A 157 2.83 -15.25 -5.03
CA ARG A 157 1.78 -14.96 -6.03
C ARG A 157 0.48 -15.66 -5.68
N LEU A 158 0.53 -16.95 -5.32
CA LEU A 158 -0.65 -17.72 -4.88
C LEU A 158 -1.28 -17.14 -3.61
N SER A 159 -0.46 -16.72 -2.65
CA SER A 159 -0.93 -16.06 -1.42
C SER A 159 -1.64 -14.73 -1.72
N SER A 160 -1.08 -13.93 -2.63
CA SER A 160 -1.70 -12.67 -3.09
C SER A 160 -3.02 -12.93 -3.83
N LEU A 161 -3.09 -13.96 -4.67
CA LEU A 161 -4.30 -14.37 -5.38
C LEU A 161 -5.37 -14.93 -4.43
N THR A 162 -4.96 -15.63 -3.38
CA THR A 162 -5.87 -16.13 -2.34
C THR A 162 -6.56 -14.97 -1.62
N LEU A 163 -5.80 -13.92 -1.29
CA LEU A 163 -6.38 -12.69 -0.76
C LEU A 163 -7.33 -12.01 -1.76
N ALA A 164 -6.95 -11.93 -3.03
CA ALA A 164 -7.83 -11.38 -4.08
C ALA A 164 -9.16 -12.13 -4.14
N TYR A 165 -9.10 -13.46 -4.08
CA TYR A 165 -10.28 -14.32 -4.06
C TYR A 165 -11.18 -14.01 -2.87
N TYR A 166 -10.65 -13.90 -1.65
CA TYR A 166 -11.46 -13.58 -0.47
C TYR A 166 -12.04 -12.17 -0.51
N ILE A 167 -11.30 -11.19 -1.05
CA ILE A 167 -11.83 -9.83 -1.28
C ILE A 167 -13.03 -9.89 -2.24
N LEU A 168 -12.90 -10.58 -3.38
CA LEU A 168 -13.96 -10.70 -4.39
C LEU A 168 -15.19 -11.45 -3.84
N ILE A 169 -14.99 -12.56 -3.13
CA ILE A 169 -16.07 -13.29 -2.48
C ILE A 169 -16.77 -12.41 -1.44
N GLY A 170 -16.01 -11.60 -0.67
CA GLY A 170 -16.57 -10.61 0.24
C GLY A 170 -17.47 -9.61 -0.47
N ILE A 171 -16.99 -8.97 -1.54
CA ILE A 171 -17.77 -8.00 -2.32
C ILE A 171 -19.05 -8.63 -2.86
N ILE A 172 -18.94 -9.79 -3.52
CA ILE A 172 -20.10 -10.49 -4.12
C ILE A 172 -21.10 -10.87 -3.02
N SER A 173 -20.64 -11.43 -1.90
CA SER A 173 -21.52 -11.82 -0.79
C SER A 173 -22.24 -10.61 -0.19
N GLY A 174 -21.56 -9.48 -0.04
CA GLY A 174 -22.17 -8.24 0.43
C GLY A 174 -23.26 -7.71 -0.50
N ILE A 175 -22.99 -7.66 -1.80
CA ILE A 175 -23.97 -7.22 -2.80
C ILE A 175 -25.17 -8.17 -2.84
N MET A 176 -24.94 -9.48 -2.84
CA MET A 176 -26.01 -10.48 -2.87
C MET A 176 -26.91 -10.38 -1.64
N ARG A 177 -26.40 -9.98 -0.48
CA ARG A 177 -27.19 -9.77 0.75
C ARG A 177 -27.97 -8.47 0.76
N LEU A 178 -27.51 -7.46 0.04
CA LEU A 178 -28.24 -6.21 -0.12
C LEU A 178 -29.54 -6.41 -0.92
N ILE A 179 -29.50 -7.31 -1.91
CA ILE A 179 -30.58 -7.51 -2.90
C ILE A 179 -31.39 -8.79 -2.62
N GLY A 180 -30.79 -9.77 -1.94
CA GLY A 180 -31.34 -11.10 -1.70
C GLY A 180 -32.20 -11.24 -0.43
N PRO A 181 -32.70 -12.45 -0.15
CA PRO A 181 -33.43 -12.74 1.09
C PRO A 181 -32.54 -12.58 2.32
N ILE A 182 -33.16 -12.37 3.49
CA ILE A 182 -32.44 -12.28 4.76
C ILE A 182 -31.79 -13.64 5.05
N ILE A 183 -30.47 -13.68 5.06
CA ILE A 183 -29.65 -14.85 5.40
C ILE A 183 -28.89 -14.57 6.69
N CYS A 184 -29.02 -15.48 7.64
CA CYS A 184 -28.54 -15.31 9.02
C CYS A 184 -27.08 -15.71 9.25
N GLU A 185 -26.42 -16.26 8.24
CA GLU A 185 -24.98 -16.54 8.30
C GLU A 185 -24.21 -15.21 8.30
N ASP A 186 -23.04 -15.14 8.94
CA ASP A 186 -22.15 -13.99 8.81
C ASP A 186 -21.45 -13.99 7.43
N TRP A 187 -20.95 -12.84 6.97
CA TRP A 187 -20.19 -12.75 5.71
C TRP A 187 -18.89 -11.95 5.87
N PRO A 188 -17.93 -12.07 4.92
CA PRO A 188 -16.57 -11.58 5.12
C PRO A 188 -16.43 -10.05 5.07
N TYR A 189 -16.66 -9.37 6.20
CA TYR A 189 -16.37 -7.92 6.32
C TYR A 189 -14.88 -7.60 6.36
N ILE A 190 -14.09 -8.48 6.96
CA ILE A 190 -12.66 -8.26 7.14
C ILE A 190 -11.93 -8.25 5.78
N PRO A 191 -12.11 -9.22 4.88
CA PRO A 191 -11.51 -9.15 3.55
C PRO A 191 -11.88 -7.88 2.80
N LEU A 192 -13.15 -7.45 2.89
CA LEU A 192 -13.62 -6.21 2.27
C LEU A 192 -12.94 -4.96 2.87
N ALA A 193 -12.67 -4.93 4.17
CA ALA A 193 -11.89 -3.87 4.80
C ALA A 193 -10.44 -3.78 4.24
N PHE A 194 -9.93 -4.87 3.62
CA PHE A 194 -8.65 -4.92 2.91
C PHE A 194 -8.76 -4.74 1.40
N CYS A 195 -9.90 -4.32 0.85
CA CYS A 195 -10.06 -3.99 -0.58
C CYS A 195 -8.99 -3.02 -1.10
N TRP A 196 -8.52 -2.12 -0.23
CA TRP A 196 -7.46 -1.17 -0.57
C TRP A 196 -6.14 -1.85 -0.93
N THR A 197 -5.92 -3.13 -0.62
CA THR A 197 -4.71 -3.86 -1.03
C THR A 197 -4.75 -4.38 -2.47
N LEU A 198 -5.89 -4.30 -3.18
CA LEU A 198 -6.04 -4.80 -4.55
C LEU A 198 -4.98 -4.29 -5.53
N PRO A 199 -4.60 -3.00 -5.54
CA PRO A 199 -3.51 -2.53 -6.40
C PRO A 199 -2.18 -3.22 -6.11
N ALA A 200 -1.89 -3.50 -4.84
CA ALA A 200 -0.65 -4.15 -4.41
C ALA A 200 -0.63 -5.62 -4.83
N ILE A 201 -1.77 -6.31 -4.68
CA ILE A 201 -1.97 -7.66 -5.17
C ILE A 201 -1.80 -7.72 -6.69
N TYR A 202 -2.45 -6.82 -7.43
CA TYR A 202 -2.33 -6.78 -8.90
C TYR A 202 -0.88 -6.59 -9.32
N ARG A 203 -0.18 -5.63 -8.71
CA ARG A 203 1.23 -5.38 -9.02
C ARG A 203 2.09 -6.61 -8.73
N ARG A 204 1.90 -7.26 -7.57
CA ARG A 204 2.67 -8.44 -7.16
C ARG A 204 2.38 -9.67 -8.01
N SER A 205 1.13 -9.90 -8.38
CA SER A 205 0.71 -11.06 -9.18
C SER A 205 1.09 -10.94 -10.66
N VAL A 206 0.94 -9.74 -11.24
CA VAL A 206 1.18 -9.52 -12.68
C VAL A 206 2.62 -9.14 -12.99
N HIS A 207 3.18 -8.15 -12.28
CA HIS A 207 4.54 -7.68 -12.56
C HIS A 207 5.60 -8.52 -11.87
N GLY A 208 5.27 -9.09 -10.71
CA GLY A 208 6.10 -10.10 -10.06
C GLY A 208 7.49 -9.64 -9.66
N ARG A 209 7.81 -8.35 -9.60
CA ARG A 209 9.10 -7.83 -9.12
C ARG A 209 8.99 -7.39 -7.67
N LEU A 210 9.90 -7.85 -6.83
CA LEU A 210 9.96 -7.57 -5.40
C LEU A 210 11.37 -7.14 -4.99
N LEU A 211 11.44 -6.24 -4.02
CA LEU A 211 12.70 -5.83 -3.44
C LEU A 211 13.00 -6.72 -2.22
N VAL A 212 14.05 -7.53 -2.32
CA VAL A 212 14.40 -8.55 -1.33
C VAL A 212 15.52 -8.08 -0.39
N LYS A 213 16.43 -7.23 -0.88
CA LYS A 213 17.56 -6.70 -0.10
C LYS A 213 17.51 -5.19 0.00
N ASP A 214 18.00 -4.65 1.11
CA ASP A 214 18.03 -3.22 1.38
C ASP A 214 19.02 -2.51 0.42
N PRO A 215 18.55 -1.64 -0.49
CA PRO A 215 19.43 -0.97 -1.44
C PRO A 215 20.37 0.03 -0.75
N GLU A 216 20.06 0.52 0.45
CA GLU A 216 20.95 1.43 1.18
C GLU A 216 22.25 0.76 1.59
N MET A 217 22.19 -0.53 1.95
CA MET A 217 23.38 -1.28 2.33
C MET A 217 24.36 -1.46 1.17
N LYS A 218 23.83 -1.46 -0.06
CA LYS A 218 24.61 -1.62 -1.29
C LYS A 218 25.09 -0.28 -1.83
N LEU A 219 24.31 0.78 -1.68
CA LEU A 219 24.61 2.06 -2.30
C LEU A 219 25.62 2.91 -1.53
N LYS A 220 25.73 2.78 -0.20
CA LYS A 220 26.56 3.55 0.77
C LYS A 220 27.17 4.91 0.32
N ASN A 221 28.09 4.92 -0.66
CA ASN A 221 28.79 6.14 -1.11
C ASN A 221 28.34 6.67 -2.48
N ASN A 222 27.63 5.89 -3.27
CA ASN A 222 27.17 6.28 -4.60
C ASN A 222 25.99 7.25 -4.52
N LYS A 223 25.92 8.15 -5.50
CA LYS A 223 24.85 9.14 -5.66
C LYS A 223 24.09 8.88 -6.94
N ILE A 224 22.79 9.14 -6.89
CA ILE A 224 21.90 9.14 -8.03
C ILE A 224 21.61 10.58 -8.40
N TYR A 225 21.90 10.94 -9.64
CA TYR A 225 21.69 12.28 -10.16
C TYR A 225 20.29 12.42 -10.73
N VAL A 226 19.60 13.49 -10.32
CA VAL A 226 18.22 13.79 -10.71
C VAL A 226 18.11 15.23 -11.21
N ILE A 227 17.09 15.50 -12.03
CA ILE A 227 16.75 16.84 -12.52
C ILE A 227 15.28 17.08 -12.23
N LYS A 228 14.93 18.32 -11.88
CA LYS A 228 13.53 18.73 -11.73
C LYS A 228 12.78 18.53 -13.06
N ASN A 229 11.55 18.02 -13.01
CA ASN A 229 10.71 17.97 -14.19
C ASN A 229 10.21 19.39 -14.49
N ASP A 230 10.62 19.95 -15.63
CA ASP A 230 10.05 21.19 -16.18
C ASP A 230 8.85 20.91 -17.12
N ASP A 231 8.44 19.65 -17.22
CA ASP A 231 7.31 19.21 -18.03
C ASP A 231 6.01 19.25 -17.20
N ASN A 232 5.29 20.37 -17.34
CA ASN A 232 4.06 20.67 -16.59
C ASN A 232 3.01 19.54 -16.68
N ASP A 233 2.89 18.85 -17.82
CA ASP A 233 1.89 17.79 -18.00
C ASP A 233 2.25 16.54 -17.19
N ASN A 234 3.54 16.17 -17.19
CA ASN A 234 4.05 15.04 -16.40
C ASN A 234 4.00 15.33 -14.89
N GLU A 235 4.27 16.58 -14.50
CA GLU A 235 4.13 17.04 -13.12
C GLU A 235 2.66 16.91 -12.67
N LEU A 236 1.72 17.50 -13.40
CA LEU A 236 0.29 17.45 -13.07
C LEU A 236 -0.23 16.02 -12.93
N GLN A 237 0.10 15.13 -13.87
CA GLN A 237 -0.28 13.72 -13.80
C GLN A 237 0.25 13.05 -12.53
N THR A 238 1.48 13.37 -12.12
CA THR A 238 2.08 12.82 -10.90
C THR A 238 1.36 13.34 -9.66
N HIS A 239 1.03 14.63 -9.59
CA HIS A 239 0.24 15.18 -8.48
C HIS A 239 -1.15 14.53 -8.39
N ILE A 240 -1.86 14.41 -9.53
CA ILE A 240 -3.17 13.77 -9.59
C ILE A 240 -3.09 12.33 -9.08
N ARG A 241 -2.10 11.54 -9.52
CA ARG A 241 -1.93 10.15 -9.07
C ARG A 241 -1.73 10.03 -7.56
N VAL A 242 -0.93 10.92 -6.95
CA VAL A 242 -0.71 10.90 -5.51
C VAL A 242 -1.99 11.28 -4.76
N VAL A 243 -2.72 12.31 -5.21
CA VAL A 243 -4.00 12.72 -4.63
C VAL A 243 -5.03 11.60 -4.73
N LEU A 244 -5.17 10.97 -5.90
CA LEU A 244 -6.07 9.83 -6.09
C LEU A 244 -5.70 8.66 -5.18
N THR A 245 -4.41 8.40 -4.98
CA THR A 245 -3.93 7.37 -4.05
C THR A 245 -4.34 7.70 -2.61
N ALA A 246 -4.18 8.95 -2.18
CA ALA A 246 -4.60 9.41 -0.86
C ALA A 246 -6.11 9.29 -0.67
N LEU A 247 -6.90 9.78 -1.63
CA LEU A 247 -8.36 9.68 -1.60
C LEU A 247 -8.83 8.22 -1.57
N ALA A 248 -8.28 7.35 -2.41
CA ALA A 248 -8.62 5.93 -2.42
C ALA A 248 -8.27 5.25 -1.09
N SER A 249 -7.11 5.57 -0.50
CA SER A 249 -6.72 5.04 0.81
C SER A 249 -7.67 5.46 1.94
N ILE A 250 -8.28 6.65 1.82
CA ILE A 250 -9.24 7.18 2.78
C ILE A 250 -10.63 6.57 2.56
N THR A 251 -11.11 6.50 1.32
CA THR A 251 -12.52 6.20 1.02
C THR A 251 -12.82 4.71 0.83
N VAL A 252 -11.92 3.93 0.23
CA VAL A 252 -12.16 2.51 -0.06
C VAL A 252 -12.48 1.69 1.19
N PRO A 253 -11.79 1.86 2.34
CA PRO A 253 -12.15 1.13 3.55
C PRO A 253 -13.58 1.37 4.03
N TRP A 254 -14.14 2.58 3.84
CA TRP A 254 -15.49 2.92 4.29
C TRP A 254 -16.60 2.17 3.53
N ILE A 255 -16.30 1.63 2.34
CA ILE A 255 -17.24 0.76 1.62
C ILE A 255 -17.66 -0.43 2.52
N SER A 256 -16.74 -0.94 3.35
CA SER A 256 -17.05 -2.00 4.32
C SER A 256 -18.03 -1.57 5.41
N VAL A 257 -17.94 -0.32 5.87
CA VAL A 257 -18.86 0.26 6.86
C VAL A 257 -20.25 0.40 6.26
N PHE A 258 -20.35 0.98 5.05
CA PHE A 258 -21.63 1.15 4.38
C PHE A 258 -22.31 -0.18 4.08
N LEU A 259 -21.55 -1.17 3.57
CA LEU A 259 -22.11 -2.50 3.32
C LEU A 259 -22.53 -3.20 4.62
N ALA A 260 -21.75 -3.10 5.71
CA ALA A 260 -22.15 -3.62 7.01
C ALA A 260 -23.39 -2.91 7.58
N TYR A 261 -23.52 -1.60 7.36
CA TYR A 261 -24.66 -0.83 7.83
C TYR A 261 -25.95 -1.19 7.08
N LEU A 262 -25.86 -1.36 5.75
CA LEU A 262 -27.01 -1.61 4.89
C LEU A 262 -27.44 -3.08 4.84
N THR A 263 -26.60 -4.01 5.30
CA THR A 263 -26.94 -5.44 5.31
C THR A 263 -27.80 -5.79 6.52
N PRO A 264 -29.03 -6.30 6.36
CA PRO A 264 -29.84 -6.78 7.48
C PRO A 264 -29.29 -8.10 8.05
N PRO A 265 -29.65 -8.50 9.30
CA PRO A 265 -30.42 -7.84 10.37
C PRO A 265 -29.70 -6.74 11.20
N ILE A 266 -30.43 -6.11 12.13
CA ILE A 266 -30.00 -4.99 13.02
C ILE A 266 -28.65 -5.22 13.71
N GLY A 267 -28.26 -6.45 14.09
CA GLY A 267 -26.94 -6.71 14.71
C GLY A 267 -25.74 -6.38 13.81
N PHE A 268 -25.94 -6.29 12.49
CA PHE A 268 -24.94 -5.79 11.56
C PHE A 268 -24.65 -4.29 11.73
N TYR A 269 -25.58 -3.52 12.30
CA TYR A 269 -25.34 -2.15 12.72
C TYR A 269 -24.22 -2.04 13.76
N CYS A 270 -24.14 -2.97 14.72
CA CYS A 270 -23.06 -2.99 15.71
C CYS A 270 -21.70 -3.29 15.06
N ARG A 271 -21.69 -4.19 14.06
CA ARG A 271 -20.50 -4.47 13.24
C ARG A 271 -20.05 -3.24 12.45
N SER A 272 -21.00 -2.50 11.87
CA SER A 272 -20.72 -1.25 11.15
C SER A 272 -20.09 -0.18 12.04
N LYS A 273 -20.54 -0.04 13.29
CA LYS A 273 -19.94 0.87 14.29
C LYS A 273 -18.49 0.48 14.59
N TYR A 274 -18.23 -0.81 14.78
CA TYR A 274 -16.88 -1.29 15.03
C TYR A 274 -15.94 -0.99 13.86
N LEU A 275 -16.39 -1.30 12.63
CA LEU A 275 -15.65 -0.99 11.40
C LEU A 275 -15.45 0.51 11.20
N ALA A 276 -16.41 1.35 11.61
CA ALA A 276 -16.29 2.80 11.53
C ALA A 276 -15.14 3.32 12.41
N VAL A 277 -14.88 2.72 13.57
CA VAL A 277 -13.72 3.06 14.42
C VAL A 277 -12.41 2.76 13.67
N LEU A 278 -12.28 1.57 13.09
CA LEU A 278 -11.11 1.20 12.26
C LEU A 278 -10.92 2.15 11.08
N CYS A 279 -11.99 2.42 10.33
CA CYS A 279 -11.94 3.32 9.16
C CYS A 279 -11.62 4.76 9.56
N SER A 280 -12.08 5.23 10.72
CA SER A 280 -11.75 6.56 11.24
C SER A 280 -10.26 6.69 11.56
N ILE A 281 -9.66 5.67 12.19
CA ILE A 281 -8.21 5.61 12.44
C ILE A 281 -7.46 5.66 11.11
N TRP A 282 -7.86 4.84 10.13
CA TRP A 282 -7.23 4.85 8.80
C TRP A 282 -7.37 6.19 8.09
N SER A 283 -8.56 6.79 8.08
CA SER A 283 -8.77 8.10 7.45
C SER A 283 -7.91 9.20 8.06
N LEU A 284 -7.83 9.26 9.40
CA LEU A 284 -6.97 10.23 10.09
C LEU A 284 -5.49 9.99 9.75
N ASN A 285 -5.02 8.75 9.86
CA ASN A 285 -3.61 8.44 9.60
C ASN A 285 -3.23 8.66 8.13
N ASN A 286 -4.09 8.31 7.18
CA ASN A 286 -3.87 8.58 5.76
C ASN A 286 -3.83 10.08 5.47
N LEU A 287 -4.69 10.89 6.11
CA LEU A 287 -4.65 12.34 5.98
C LEU A 287 -3.34 12.91 6.54
N VAL A 288 -2.93 12.49 7.75
CA VAL A 288 -1.65 12.90 8.36
C VAL A 288 -0.47 12.49 7.47
N ALA A 289 -0.46 11.28 6.93
CA ALA A 289 0.59 10.80 6.03
C ALA A 289 0.63 11.58 4.71
N TYR A 290 -0.53 11.92 4.15
CA TYR A 290 -0.61 12.76 2.95
C TYR A 290 -0.08 14.17 3.20
N ILE A 291 -0.50 14.81 4.31
CA ILE A 291 0.01 16.14 4.71
C ILE A 291 1.52 16.06 4.95
N HIS A 292 2.01 15.02 5.63
CA HIS A 292 3.45 14.81 5.83
C HIS A 292 4.20 14.61 4.51
N HIS A 293 3.62 13.93 3.54
CA HIS A 293 4.23 13.77 2.21
C HIS A 293 4.25 15.08 1.42
N TRP A 294 3.21 15.91 1.58
CA TRP A 294 3.12 17.23 0.96
C TRP A 294 4.11 18.22 1.59
N VAL A 295 4.14 18.30 2.92
CA VAL A 295 5.02 19.16 3.70
C VAL A 295 6.41 18.55 3.72
N GLU A 296 7.33 19.12 2.93
CA GLU A 296 8.72 18.69 2.79
C GLU A 296 9.35 18.21 4.12
N GLU A 297 10.12 17.11 4.10
CA GLU A 297 10.83 16.49 5.22
C GLU A 297 11.95 17.37 5.83
N LYS A 298 11.65 18.62 6.22
CA LYS A 298 12.62 19.60 6.72
C LYS A 298 13.01 19.31 8.17
N ASN A 299 12.11 18.75 8.98
CA ASN A 299 12.31 18.54 10.41
C ASN A 299 12.42 17.05 10.78
N LYS A 300 13.64 16.61 11.14
CA LYS A 300 13.92 15.23 11.57
C LYS A 300 13.13 14.80 12.81
N THR A 301 12.86 15.73 13.73
CA THR A 301 12.12 15.42 14.95
C THR A 301 10.65 15.12 14.64
N PHE A 302 10.06 15.88 13.72
CA PHE A 302 8.69 15.67 13.29
C PHE A 302 8.53 14.32 12.56
N ASP A 303 9.46 14.00 11.66
CA ASP A 303 9.51 12.70 10.97
C ASP A 303 9.55 11.53 11.97
N HIS A 304 10.39 11.63 13.00
CA HIS A 304 10.47 10.62 14.05
C HIS A 304 9.16 10.46 14.84
N ILE A 305 8.49 11.57 15.18
CA ILE A 305 7.20 11.55 15.89
C ILE A 305 6.13 10.86 15.03
N VAL A 306 6.06 11.20 13.73
CA VAL A 306 5.10 10.61 12.79
C VAL A 306 5.35 9.11 12.62
N HIS A 307 6.61 8.69 12.56
CA HIS A 307 6.97 7.28 12.54
C HIS A 307 6.51 6.51 13.78
N ILE A 308 6.73 7.05 14.98
CA ILE A 308 6.26 6.45 16.24
C ILE A 308 4.73 6.39 16.26
N TRP A 309 4.06 7.48 15.88
CA TRP A 309 2.61 7.57 15.81
C TRP A 309 2.02 6.44 14.96
N PHE A 310 2.48 6.28 13.72
CA PHE A 310 2.00 5.20 12.85
C PHE A 310 2.30 3.81 13.38
N THR A 311 3.45 3.60 14.03
CA THR A 311 3.76 2.31 14.66
C THR A 311 2.79 1.99 15.79
N VAL A 312 2.51 2.93 16.71
CA VAL A 312 1.57 2.73 17.82
C VAL A 312 0.16 2.46 17.31
N PHE A 313 -0.34 3.28 16.39
CA PHE A 313 -1.66 3.05 15.78
C PHE A 313 -1.72 1.74 14.99
N GLY A 314 -0.61 1.30 14.42
CA GLY A 314 -0.50 -0.01 13.76
C GLY A 314 -0.78 -1.16 14.72
N VAL A 315 -0.21 -1.11 15.92
CA VAL A 315 -0.46 -2.09 16.97
C VAL A 315 -1.92 -2.02 17.45
N ILE A 316 -2.47 -0.81 17.62
CA ILE A 316 -3.88 -0.63 17.99
C ILE A 316 -4.80 -1.26 16.92
N VAL A 317 -4.58 -0.98 15.64
CA VAL A 317 -5.36 -1.56 14.54
C VAL A 317 -5.20 -3.08 14.52
N ALA A 318 -4.01 -3.62 14.74
CA ALA A 318 -3.80 -5.08 14.83
C ALA A 318 -4.63 -5.70 15.96
N MET A 319 -4.64 -5.07 17.15
CA MET A 319 -5.46 -5.52 18.28
C MET A 319 -6.96 -5.43 17.96
N LEU A 320 -7.41 -4.33 17.34
CA LEU A 320 -8.80 -4.16 16.95
C LEU A 320 -9.23 -5.20 15.90
N LEU A 321 -8.38 -5.52 14.93
CA LEU A 321 -8.66 -6.58 13.96
C LEU A 321 -8.72 -7.95 14.62
N PHE A 322 -7.84 -8.22 15.59
CA PHE A 322 -7.86 -9.46 16.37
C PHE A 322 -9.14 -9.60 17.19
N VAL A 323 -9.55 -8.55 17.91
CA VAL A 323 -10.82 -8.53 18.63
C VAL A 323 -12.00 -8.72 17.67
N LEU A 324 -11.98 -8.08 16.49
CA LEU A 324 -13.01 -8.28 15.48
C LEU A 324 -13.09 -9.74 15.02
N ALA A 325 -11.97 -10.43 14.88
CA ALA A 325 -11.93 -11.86 14.57
C ALA A 325 -12.67 -12.70 15.61
N LEU A 326 -12.39 -12.43 16.89
CA LEU A 326 -13.00 -13.14 17.99
C LEU A 326 -14.51 -12.86 18.07
N LEU A 327 -14.89 -11.60 17.88
CA LEU A 327 -16.29 -11.18 17.82
C LEU A 327 -17.07 -11.83 16.68
N ILE A 328 -16.44 -12.07 15.52
CA ILE A 328 -17.09 -12.78 14.40
C ILE A 328 -17.25 -14.28 14.73
N SER A 329 -16.32 -14.86 15.48
CA SER A 329 -16.40 -16.28 15.84
C SER A 329 -17.51 -16.59 16.84
N GLU A 330 -17.87 -15.64 17.70
CA GLU A 330 -18.81 -15.86 18.80
C GLU A 330 -19.81 -14.69 18.89
N THR A 331 -21.02 -14.88 18.35
CA THR A 331 -22.02 -13.82 18.22
C THR A 331 -22.52 -13.30 19.58
N SER A 332 -22.49 -14.14 20.62
CA SER A 332 -22.88 -13.76 21.99
C SER A 332 -21.99 -12.65 22.57
N TRP A 333 -20.74 -12.53 22.11
CA TRP A 333 -19.82 -11.50 22.59
C TRP A 333 -20.21 -10.10 22.11
N TRP A 334 -20.87 -9.98 20.95
CA TRP A 334 -21.43 -8.70 20.51
C TRP A 334 -22.48 -8.19 21.49
N VAL A 335 -23.35 -9.08 21.98
CA VAL A 335 -24.39 -8.71 22.94
C VAL A 335 -23.80 -8.36 24.30
N SER A 336 -22.78 -9.11 24.74
CA SER A 336 -22.08 -8.85 26.01
C SER A 336 -21.38 -7.49 26.04
N LEU A 337 -20.71 -7.13 24.94
CA LEU A 337 -19.88 -5.92 24.88
C LEU A 337 -20.65 -4.66 24.43
N PHE A 338 -21.66 -4.83 23.57
CA PHE A 338 -22.38 -3.70 22.96
C PHE A 338 -23.88 -3.67 23.30
N GLY A 339 -24.37 -4.62 24.10
CA GLY A 339 -25.73 -4.67 24.63
C GLY A 339 -26.75 -5.38 23.73
N GLN A 340 -27.98 -5.49 24.23
CA GLN A 340 -29.09 -6.21 23.56
C GLN A 340 -29.47 -5.65 22.19
N SER A 341 -29.11 -4.40 21.85
CA SER A 341 -29.31 -3.87 20.50
C SER A 341 -28.52 -4.62 19.42
N CYS A 342 -27.51 -5.41 19.81
CA CYS A 342 -26.72 -6.24 18.91
C CYS A 342 -27.19 -7.70 18.87
N ASP A 343 -28.25 -8.03 19.61
CA ASP A 343 -28.84 -9.36 19.59
C ASP A 343 -29.61 -9.60 18.29
N VAL A 344 -29.26 -10.67 17.61
CA VAL A 344 -29.89 -11.10 16.35
C VAL A 344 -30.75 -12.35 16.52
N SER A 345 -30.79 -12.95 17.72
CA SER A 345 -31.49 -14.21 17.99
C SER A 345 -32.98 -14.17 17.65
N GLY A 346 -33.63 -13.01 17.83
CA GLY A 346 -35.05 -12.82 17.50
C GLY A 346 -35.37 -12.74 16.00
N ILE A 347 -34.37 -12.49 15.15
CA ILE A 347 -34.54 -12.40 13.68
C ILE A 347 -33.91 -13.61 12.98
N CYS A 348 -32.84 -14.13 13.58
CA CYS A 348 -32.03 -15.22 13.11
C CYS A 348 -31.93 -16.27 14.22
N PRO A 349 -32.90 -17.18 14.32
CA PRO A 349 -32.83 -18.29 15.27
C PRO A 349 -31.63 -19.17 14.88
N VAL A 350 -30.80 -19.48 15.88
CA VAL A 350 -29.60 -20.33 15.77
C VAL A 350 -29.98 -21.76 15.44
#